data_AF-X1NZG1-F1
#
_entry.id   AF-X1NZG1-F1
#
_cell.length_a   1.000
_cell.length_b   1.000
_cell.length_c   1.000
_cell.angle_alpha   90.00
_cell.angle_beta   90.00
_cell.angle_gamma   90.00
#
_symmetry.space_group_name_H-M   'P 1'
#
loop_
_entity.id
_entity.type
_entity.pdbx_description
1 polymer ?
#
loop_
_entity_poly.entity_id
_entity_poly.type
_entity_poly.pdbx_seq_one_letter_code
_entity_poly.pdbx_strand_id
1 'polypeptide(L)'
;CDYFNVSNCSLILEKAIGSEVNLTSEQITKDTIQNLTVATMENINVNWSVSCIDDSNNQGSSENYSFLMNIVAPTIDVPIIDPTPAYTNSTLNCSTIAYDINLGAIRINFTWWNDTNKYSNYSAITTNGTLVNFSLTPGIQVAGENWNCTVRAYDGTEYSNYSSSSIKISNTKPVMNYINLQPSTAYTNSTISAIFNFTEIDESHHS
;
A
#
# COMPACT_ATOMS: atom_id res chain seq x y z
N CYS A 1 -39.74 -21.29 44.35
CA CYS A 1 -39.62 -19.97 43.68
C CYS A 1 -38.14 -19.68 43.57
N ASP A 2 -37.60 -19.81 42.37
CA ASP A 2 -36.18 -19.58 42.13
C ASP A 2 -35.97 -18.07 42.00
N TYR A 3 -35.66 -17.42 43.11
CA TYR A 3 -35.73 -15.96 43.29
C TYR A 3 -34.48 -15.23 42.79
N PHE A 4 -33.52 -15.96 42.21
CA PHE A 4 -32.29 -15.37 41.71
C PHE A 4 -32.42 -15.17 40.21
N ASN A 5 -32.75 -13.94 39.83
CA ASN A 5 -32.58 -13.48 38.46
C ASN A 5 -31.07 -13.31 38.19
N VAL A 6 -30.70 -13.57 36.95
CA VAL A 6 -29.35 -13.25 36.45
C VAL A 6 -29.30 -11.73 36.30
N SER A 7 -28.33 -11.09 36.96
CA SER A 7 -28.15 -9.63 36.93
C SER A 7 -27.50 -9.20 35.62
N ASN A 8 -26.38 -9.84 35.27
CA ASN A 8 -25.69 -9.60 34.00
C ASN A 8 -24.87 -10.82 33.58
N CYS A 9 -24.47 -10.81 32.32
CA CYS A 9 -23.45 -11.72 31.78
C CYS A 9 -22.44 -10.95 30.95
N SER A 10 -21.18 -11.33 31.09
CA SER A 10 -20.03 -10.79 30.38
C SER A 10 -19.48 -11.84 29.42
N LEU A 11 -19.32 -11.49 28.15
CA LEU A 11 -18.47 -12.21 27.22
C LEU A 11 -17.05 -11.65 27.36
N ILE A 12 -16.11 -12.51 27.74
CA ILE A 12 -14.71 -12.17 27.96
C ILE A 12 -13.90 -12.78 26.81
N LEU A 13 -13.12 -11.95 26.12
CA LEU A 13 -12.23 -12.33 25.03
C LEU A 13 -10.80 -11.95 25.44
N GLU A 14 -9.99 -12.95 25.77
CA GLU A 14 -8.58 -12.79 26.14
C GLU A 14 -7.70 -12.96 24.89
N LYS A 15 -6.95 -11.90 24.56
CA LYS A 15 -5.96 -11.92 23.47
C LYS A 15 -4.62 -12.48 23.98
N ALA A 16 -3.91 -13.18 23.10
CA ALA A 16 -2.51 -13.55 23.35
C ALA A 16 -1.58 -12.34 23.56
N ILE A 17 -1.96 -11.15 23.07
CA ILE A 17 -1.22 -9.89 23.25
C ILE A 17 -2.19 -8.76 23.66
N GLY A 18 -2.20 -8.42 24.95
CA GLY A 18 -2.38 -7.04 25.43
C GLY A 18 -3.76 -6.39 25.47
N SER A 19 -4.88 -7.06 25.14
CA SER A 19 -6.20 -6.50 25.47
C SER A 19 -7.25 -7.56 25.73
N GLU A 20 -7.86 -7.50 26.91
CA GLU A 20 -9.11 -8.19 27.21
C GLU A 20 -10.26 -7.35 26.65
N VAL A 21 -11.16 -7.97 25.88
CA VAL A 21 -12.46 -7.36 25.59
C VAL A 21 -13.48 -8.00 26.49
N ASN A 22 -14.10 -7.18 27.34
CA ASN A 22 -15.14 -7.60 28.26
C ASN A 22 -16.45 -6.88 27.88
N LEU A 23 -17.39 -7.62 27.30
CA LEU A 23 -18.70 -7.13 26.92
C LEU A 23 -19.74 -7.61 27.92
N THR A 24 -20.15 -6.73 28.82
CA THR A 24 -21.21 -7.00 29.81
C THR A 24 -22.58 -6.58 29.26
N SER A 25 -23.55 -7.47 29.36
CA SER A 25 -24.96 -7.18 29.09
C SER A 25 -25.80 -7.40 30.35
N GLU A 26 -26.60 -6.40 30.71
CA GLU A 26 -27.64 -6.48 31.75
C GLU A 26 -29.01 -6.87 31.16
N GLN A 27 -29.13 -6.94 29.83
CA GLN A 27 -30.35 -7.35 29.12
C GLN A 27 -30.35 -8.87 28.91
N ILE A 28 -30.19 -9.62 29.99
CA ILE A 28 -30.11 -11.09 29.97
C ILE A 28 -31.41 -11.67 30.53
N THR A 29 -31.90 -12.74 29.92
CA THR A 29 -33.08 -13.48 30.39
C THR A 29 -32.67 -14.91 30.76
N LYS A 30 -32.94 -15.29 32.00
CA LYS A 30 -32.70 -16.65 32.50
C LYS A 30 -33.41 -17.72 31.64
N ASP A 31 -32.82 -18.91 31.55
CA ASP A 31 -33.36 -20.09 30.86
C ASP A 31 -33.68 -19.89 29.37
N THR A 32 -33.02 -18.91 28.74
CA THR A 32 -33.13 -18.65 27.30
C THR A 32 -31.75 -18.50 26.66
N ILE A 33 -31.67 -18.78 25.37
CA ILE A 33 -30.43 -18.58 24.60
C ILE A 33 -30.17 -17.07 24.49
N GLN A 34 -29.00 -16.66 24.97
CA GLN A 34 -28.52 -15.29 24.88
C GLN A 34 -27.57 -15.12 23.69
N ASN A 35 -27.56 -13.94 23.09
CA ASN A 35 -26.66 -13.62 21.98
C ASN A 35 -25.91 -12.32 22.28
N LEU A 36 -24.58 -12.43 22.48
CA LEU A 36 -23.68 -11.30 22.65
C LEU A 36 -22.76 -11.26 21.44
N THR A 37 -22.75 -10.12 20.73
CA THR A 37 -21.97 -9.96 19.49
C THR A 37 -20.86 -8.94 19.69
N VAL A 38 -19.63 -9.30 19.30
CA VAL A 38 -18.47 -8.42 19.27
C VAL A 38 -18.00 -8.29 17.83
N ALA A 39 -17.73 -7.06 17.36
CA ALA A 39 -17.19 -6.83 16.03
C ALA A 39 -15.74 -7.38 15.94
N THR A 40 -15.41 -7.95 14.79
CA THR A 40 -14.16 -8.68 14.49
C THR A 40 -12.90 -7.96 14.96
N MET A 41 -11.91 -8.74 15.41
CA MET A 41 -10.64 -8.24 15.96
C MET A 41 -9.43 -8.85 15.27
N GLU A 42 -8.38 -8.05 15.07
CA GLU A 42 -7.13 -8.40 14.38
C GLU A 42 -6.21 -9.32 15.22
N ASN A 43 -6.62 -10.54 15.61
CA ASN A 43 -5.73 -11.42 16.40
C ASN A 43 -5.86 -12.92 16.11
N ILE A 44 -4.70 -13.59 16.16
CA ILE A 44 -4.48 -14.96 15.65
C ILE A 44 -4.86 -16.05 16.67
N ASN A 45 -5.03 -15.71 17.96
CA ASN A 45 -5.52 -16.65 18.97
C ASN A 45 -6.36 -15.91 20.01
N VAL A 46 -7.63 -16.31 20.14
CA VAL A 46 -8.57 -15.71 21.08
C VAL A 46 -9.09 -16.80 22.00
N ASN A 47 -8.77 -16.67 23.29
CA ASN A 47 -9.45 -17.42 24.33
C ASN A 47 -10.72 -16.67 24.72
N TRP A 48 -11.81 -17.38 24.97
CA TRP A 48 -13.05 -16.75 25.39
C TRP A 48 -13.78 -17.56 26.44
N SER A 49 -14.50 -16.84 27.29
CA SER A 49 -15.38 -17.40 28.30
C SER A 49 -16.57 -16.47 28.51
N VAL A 50 -17.62 -17.02 29.13
CA VAL A 50 -18.78 -16.24 29.56
C VAL A 50 -18.85 -16.32 31.07
N SER A 51 -19.08 -15.17 31.72
CA SER A 51 -19.29 -15.11 33.16
C SER A 51 -20.57 -14.36 33.48
N CYS A 52 -21.43 -14.95 34.30
CA CYS A 52 -22.69 -14.36 34.70
C CYS A 52 -22.73 -14.16 36.22
N ILE A 53 -23.35 -13.07 36.64
CA ILE A 53 -23.52 -12.72 38.05
C ILE A 53 -25.02 -12.64 38.35
N ASP A 54 -25.47 -13.23 39.44
CA ASP A 54 -26.85 -13.09 39.91
C ASP A 54 -27.06 -11.82 40.76
N ASP A 55 -28.31 -11.50 41.10
CA ASP A 55 -28.63 -10.32 41.93
C ASP A 55 -28.03 -10.37 43.35
N SER A 56 -27.49 -11.51 43.78
CA SER A 56 -26.82 -11.72 45.06
C SER A 56 -25.29 -11.77 44.94
N ASN A 57 -24.75 -11.35 43.80
CA ASN A 57 -23.33 -11.32 43.47
C ASN A 57 -22.66 -12.71 43.38
N ASN A 58 -23.41 -13.80 43.24
CA ASN A 58 -22.83 -15.11 42.96
C ASN A 58 -22.44 -15.18 41.48
N GLN A 59 -21.25 -15.72 41.21
CA GLN A 59 -20.68 -15.80 39.86
C GLN A 59 -20.69 -17.24 39.35
N GLY A 60 -21.17 -17.43 38.12
CA GLY A 60 -21.01 -18.66 37.34
C GLY A 60 -20.27 -18.37 36.05
N SER A 61 -19.24 -19.14 35.74
CA SER A 61 -18.43 -18.96 34.52
C SER A 61 -18.39 -20.25 33.69
N SER A 62 -18.29 -20.10 32.38
CA SER A 62 -18.03 -21.21 31.47
C SER A 62 -16.59 -21.73 31.60
N GLU A 63 -16.31 -22.86 30.94
CA GLU A 63 -14.94 -23.21 30.60
C GLU A 63 -14.33 -22.20 29.62
N ASN A 64 -13.01 -22.22 29.49
CA ASN A 64 -12.31 -21.44 28.48
C ASN A 64 -12.29 -22.19 27.15
N TYR A 65 -12.79 -21.54 26.11
CA TYR A 65 -12.74 -22.03 24.73
C TYR A 65 -11.74 -21.21 23.93
N SER A 66 -11.21 -21.77 22.84
CA SER A 66 -10.31 -21.05 21.95
C SER A 66 -10.68 -21.26 20.49
N PHE A 67 -10.36 -20.26 19.67
CA PHE A 67 -10.38 -20.38 18.22
C PHE A 67 -9.20 -19.64 17.61
N LEU A 68 -8.76 -20.11 16.45
CA LEU A 68 -7.75 -19.46 15.63
C LEU A 68 -8.43 -18.64 14.55
N MET A 69 -8.03 -17.37 14.42
CA MET A 69 -8.41 -16.57 13.27
C MET A 69 -7.43 -16.87 12.15
N ASN A 70 -7.94 -17.25 10.97
CA ASN A 70 -7.10 -17.45 9.80
C ASN A 70 -6.67 -16.09 9.24
N ILE A 71 -5.41 -15.73 9.46
CA ILE A 71 -4.79 -14.57 8.81
C ILE A 71 -4.10 -15.03 7.54
N VAL A 72 -4.18 -14.23 6.49
CA VAL A 72 -3.56 -14.52 5.20
C VAL A 72 -2.78 -13.29 4.79
N ALA A 73 -1.48 -13.43 4.59
CA ALA A 73 -0.66 -12.34 4.06
C ALA A 73 -1.29 -11.67 2.83
N PRO A 74 -1.13 -10.34 2.68
CA PRO A 74 -1.65 -9.63 1.53
C PRO A 74 -0.96 -10.10 0.25
N THR A 75 -1.68 -10.01 -0.86
CA THR A 75 -1.13 -10.14 -2.21
C THR A 75 -0.90 -8.75 -2.81
N ILE A 76 0.11 -8.61 -3.68
CA ILE A 76 0.43 -7.34 -4.33
C ILE A 76 0.74 -7.58 -5.81
N ASP A 77 0.17 -6.75 -6.67
CA ASP A 77 0.38 -6.83 -8.10
C ASP A 77 1.80 -6.37 -8.47
N VAL A 78 2.27 -6.84 -9.63
CA VAL A 78 3.50 -6.33 -10.23
C VAL A 78 3.36 -4.82 -10.46
N PRO A 79 4.27 -3.99 -9.92
CA PRO A 79 4.14 -2.55 -10.09
C PRO A 79 4.34 -2.16 -11.55
N ILE A 80 3.59 -1.16 -12.00
CA ILE A 80 3.72 -0.57 -13.34
C ILE A 80 4.48 0.75 -13.20
N ILE A 81 5.54 0.91 -13.99
CA ILE A 81 6.28 2.17 -14.11
C ILE A 81 5.86 2.88 -15.38
N ASP A 82 5.42 4.13 -15.26
CA ASP A 82 5.12 5.02 -16.38
C ASP A 82 5.96 6.31 -16.31
N PRO A 83 6.29 6.94 -17.46
CA PRO A 83 5.93 6.53 -18.82
C PRO A 83 6.81 5.39 -19.37
N THR A 84 6.31 4.66 -20.37
CA THR A 84 7.06 3.68 -21.17
C THR A 84 7.03 4.05 -22.66
N PRO A 85 8.15 4.46 -23.30
CA PRO A 85 9.51 4.60 -22.76
C PRO A 85 9.65 5.79 -21.79
N ALA A 86 10.63 5.70 -20.89
CA ALA A 86 11.03 6.79 -20.01
C ALA A 86 12.30 7.48 -20.50
N TYR A 87 12.34 8.79 -20.27
CA TYR A 87 13.46 9.65 -20.61
C TYR A 87 14.04 10.34 -19.37
N THR A 88 15.23 10.90 -19.49
CA THR A 88 15.97 11.68 -18.46
C THR A 88 15.16 12.82 -17.82
N ASN A 89 14.21 13.41 -18.55
CA ASN A 89 13.29 14.44 -18.02
C ASN A 89 11.92 13.89 -17.57
N SER A 90 11.73 12.58 -17.63
CA SER A 90 10.46 11.95 -17.26
C SER A 90 10.31 11.88 -15.74
N THR A 91 9.17 12.31 -15.24
CA THR A 91 8.72 11.92 -13.89
C THR A 91 8.30 10.46 -13.96
N LEU A 92 9.02 9.56 -13.28
CA LEU A 92 8.62 8.16 -13.22
C LEU A 92 7.55 7.98 -12.16
N ASN A 93 6.44 7.34 -12.50
CA ASN A 93 5.39 6.98 -11.56
C ASN A 93 5.33 5.46 -11.42
N CYS A 94 5.51 4.95 -10.21
CA CYS A 94 5.33 3.54 -9.91
C CYS A 94 3.98 3.33 -9.25
N SER A 95 3.13 2.49 -9.83
CA SER A 95 1.79 2.20 -9.31
C SER A 95 1.56 0.71 -9.10
N THR A 96 0.76 0.35 -8.09
CA THR A 96 0.42 -1.04 -7.77
C THR A 96 -0.94 -1.10 -7.05
N ILE A 97 -1.52 -2.31 -6.99
CA ILE A 97 -2.71 -2.64 -6.22
C ILE A 97 -2.35 -3.80 -5.30
N ALA A 98 -2.86 -3.77 -4.07
CA ALA A 98 -2.74 -4.88 -3.14
C ALA A 98 -4.12 -5.38 -2.72
N TYR A 99 -4.21 -6.67 -2.45
CA TYR A 99 -5.43 -7.33 -2.01
C TYR A 99 -5.21 -8.11 -0.74
N ASP A 100 -6.18 -8.02 0.16
CA ASP A 100 -6.21 -8.77 1.40
C ASP A 100 -7.63 -9.20 1.73
N ILE A 101 -7.81 -10.47 2.13
CA ILE A 101 -9.11 -11.04 2.49
C ILE A 101 -9.49 -10.70 3.94
N ASN A 102 -8.49 -10.42 4.77
CA ASN A 102 -8.65 -9.88 6.10
C ASN A 102 -8.95 -8.37 5.95
N LEU A 103 -10.20 -7.99 6.16
CA LEU A 103 -10.65 -6.60 5.95
C LEU A 103 -9.91 -5.65 6.91
N GLY A 104 -9.09 -4.76 6.36
CA GLY A 104 -8.27 -3.81 7.13
C GLY A 104 -7.56 -2.80 6.23
N ALA A 105 -6.81 -1.89 6.87
CA ALA A 105 -5.94 -0.96 6.17
C ALA A 105 -4.64 -1.66 5.78
N ILE A 106 -4.27 -1.60 4.51
CA ILE A 106 -3.05 -2.22 3.98
C ILE A 106 -1.98 -1.13 3.84
N ARG A 107 -0.79 -1.34 4.41
CA ARG A 107 0.38 -0.49 4.20
C ARG A 107 1.21 -1.00 3.04
N ILE A 108 1.44 -0.16 2.04
CA ILE A 108 2.29 -0.44 0.88
C ILE A 108 3.62 0.29 1.05
N ASN A 109 4.72 -0.44 1.02
CA ASN A 109 6.07 0.09 1.05
C ASN A 109 6.64 0.09 -0.37
N PHE A 110 6.93 1.27 -0.90
CA PHE A 110 7.62 1.48 -2.16
C PHE A 110 9.12 1.72 -1.91
N THR A 111 9.96 1.20 -2.80
CA THR A 111 11.38 1.52 -2.85
C THR A 111 11.81 1.70 -4.30
N TRP A 112 12.36 2.87 -4.62
CA TRP A 112 13.05 3.12 -5.88
C TRP A 112 14.53 2.77 -5.73
N TRP A 113 15.04 2.07 -6.73
CA TRP A 113 16.44 1.68 -6.89
C TRP A 113 16.97 2.23 -8.21
N ASN A 114 18.21 2.71 -8.20
CA ASN A 114 19.00 2.92 -9.40
C ASN A 114 20.03 1.79 -9.46
N ASP A 115 19.84 0.85 -10.37
CA ASP A 115 20.48 -0.47 -10.37
C ASP A 115 20.39 -1.14 -8.99
N THR A 116 21.51 -1.32 -8.30
CA THR A 116 21.58 -1.95 -6.96
C THR A 116 21.48 -0.96 -5.81
N ASN A 117 21.54 0.35 -6.10
CA ASN A 117 21.59 1.38 -5.09
C ASN A 117 20.18 1.85 -4.73
N LYS A 118 19.81 1.73 -3.46
CA LYS A 118 18.54 2.26 -2.96
C LYS A 118 18.56 3.78 -3.08
N TYR A 119 17.60 4.34 -3.81
CA TYR A 119 17.50 5.78 -4.00
C TYR A 119 16.52 6.41 -3.00
N SER A 120 15.27 5.94 -2.99
CA SER A 120 14.22 6.49 -2.11
C SER A 120 13.25 5.41 -1.67
N ASN A 121 12.50 5.69 -0.61
CA ASN A 121 11.40 4.84 -0.16
C ASN A 121 10.24 5.69 0.34
N TYR A 122 9.05 5.12 0.27
CA TYR A 122 7.81 5.74 0.69
C TYR A 122 6.86 4.66 1.20
N SER A 123 5.99 5.01 2.14
CA SER A 123 4.91 4.11 2.57
C SER A 123 3.57 4.83 2.51
N ALA A 124 2.57 4.15 1.97
CA ALA A 124 1.18 4.61 1.90
C ALA A 124 0.28 3.62 2.61
N ILE A 125 -0.78 4.12 3.24
CA ILE A 125 -1.86 3.29 3.78
C ILE A 125 -3.03 3.37 2.79
N THR A 126 -3.58 2.21 2.44
CA THR A 126 -4.65 2.06 1.46
C THR A 126 -5.66 1.03 1.93
N THR A 127 -6.73 0.85 1.18
CA THR A 127 -7.71 -0.22 1.37
C THR A 127 -7.56 -1.27 0.26
N ASN A 128 -8.13 -2.45 0.52
CA ASN A 128 -8.15 -3.58 -0.42
C ASN A 128 -8.58 -3.15 -1.83
N GLY A 129 -7.79 -3.49 -2.85
CA GLY A 129 -8.10 -3.25 -4.26
C GLY A 129 -7.95 -1.80 -4.73
N THR A 130 -7.37 -0.92 -3.92
CA THR A 130 -7.17 0.50 -4.29
C THR A 130 -5.79 0.74 -4.89
N LEU A 131 -5.76 1.42 -6.05
CA LEU A 131 -4.52 1.83 -6.72
C LEU A 131 -3.74 2.86 -5.88
N VAL A 132 -2.48 2.56 -5.61
CA VAL A 132 -1.53 3.47 -4.95
C VAL A 132 -0.32 3.71 -5.83
N ASN A 133 0.35 4.84 -5.64
CA ASN A 133 1.50 5.19 -6.45
C ASN A 133 2.57 5.98 -5.68
N PHE A 134 3.78 5.97 -6.22
CA PHE A 134 4.91 6.75 -5.75
C PHE A 134 5.73 7.29 -6.93
N SER A 135 5.71 8.61 -7.08
CA SER A 135 6.46 9.30 -8.14
C SER A 135 7.91 9.57 -7.73
N LEU A 136 8.82 9.33 -8.66
CA LEU A 136 10.20 9.77 -8.64
C LEU A 136 10.32 11.06 -9.47
N THR A 137 10.81 12.13 -8.84
CA THR A 137 11.01 13.45 -9.45
C THR A 137 11.90 13.37 -10.70
N PRO A 138 11.66 14.18 -11.74
CA PRO A 138 12.51 14.22 -12.94
C PRO A 138 13.85 14.89 -12.67
N GLY A 139 14.82 14.68 -13.57
CA GLY A 139 16.14 15.35 -13.54
C GLY A 139 17.19 14.68 -12.65
N ILE A 140 16.86 13.51 -12.08
CA ILE A 140 17.82 12.65 -11.36
C ILE A 140 18.31 11.52 -12.28
N GLN A 141 17.50 11.17 -13.28
CA GLN A 141 17.72 10.05 -14.17
C GLN A 141 18.77 10.40 -15.22
N VAL A 142 19.75 9.52 -15.41
CA VAL A 142 20.76 9.62 -16.47
C VAL A 142 20.46 8.59 -17.56
N ALA A 143 20.71 8.97 -18.82
CA ALA A 143 20.52 8.07 -19.95
C ALA A 143 21.37 6.80 -19.79
N GLY A 144 20.73 5.64 -19.95
CA GLY A 144 21.36 4.34 -19.81
C GLY A 144 21.14 3.66 -18.45
N GLU A 145 20.75 4.42 -17.41
CA GLU A 145 20.41 3.88 -16.10
C GLU A 145 19.19 2.96 -16.15
N ASN A 146 19.14 2.00 -15.24
CA ASN A 146 17.99 1.13 -15.04
C ASN A 146 17.38 1.40 -13.66
N TRP A 147 16.17 1.95 -13.67
CA TRP A 147 15.42 2.29 -12.46
C TRP A 147 14.43 1.18 -12.14
N ASN A 148 14.45 0.69 -10.91
CA ASN A 148 13.60 -0.39 -10.43
C ASN A 148 12.70 0.09 -9.29
N CYS A 149 11.40 -0.15 -9.41
CA CYS A 149 10.44 0.05 -8.33
C CYS A 149 10.11 -1.29 -7.68
N THR A 150 10.41 -1.43 -6.40
CA THR A 150 10.04 -2.58 -5.58
C THR A 150 8.94 -2.19 -4.62
N VAL A 151 7.91 -3.03 -4.53
CA VAL A 151 6.75 -2.86 -3.64
C VAL A 151 6.56 -4.05 -2.71
N ARG A 152 6.02 -3.80 -1.52
CA ARG A 152 5.64 -4.83 -0.54
C ARG A 152 4.45 -4.37 0.30
N ALA A 153 3.42 -5.21 0.44
CA ALA A 153 2.25 -4.94 1.27
C ALA A 153 2.41 -5.49 2.69
N TYR A 154 1.74 -4.86 3.66
CA TYR A 154 1.62 -5.27 5.06
C TYR A 154 0.21 -4.99 5.56
N ASP A 155 -0.48 -5.99 6.08
CA ASP A 155 -1.89 -5.90 6.52
C ASP A 155 -2.04 -5.57 8.03
N GLY A 156 -0.93 -5.39 8.74
CA GLY A 156 -0.91 -5.25 10.20
C GLY A 156 -0.33 -6.47 10.93
N THR A 157 -0.30 -7.63 10.26
CA THR A 157 0.17 -8.90 10.82
C THR A 157 1.28 -9.54 9.99
N GLU A 158 1.09 -9.66 8.68
CA GLU A 158 1.96 -10.34 7.74
C GLU A 158 2.32 -9.45 6.56
N TYR A 159 3.46 -9.76 5.95
CA TYR A 159 3.92 -9.09 4.75
C TYR A 159 3.70 -9.96 3.52
N SER A 160 3.38 -9.32 2.41
CA SER A 160 3.46 -9.97 1.10
C SER A 160 4.91 -10.34 0.73
N ASN A 161 5.03 -11.17 -0.31
CA ASN A 161 6.27 -11.25 -1.09
C ASN A 161 6.59 -9.88 -1.70
N TYR A 162 7.88 -9.66 -2.00
CA TYR A 162 8.29 -8.50 -2.79
C TYR A 162 7.82 -8.67 -4.23
N SER A 163 7.42 -7.57 -4.84
CA SER A 163 7.14 -7.48 -6.28
C SER A 163 7.87 -6.28 -6.86
N SER A 164 8.36 -6.38 -8.10
CA SER A 164 9.20 -5.33 -8.68
C SER A 164 9.07 -5.22 -10.19
N SER A 165 9.35 -4.04 -10.72
CA SER A 165 9.41 -3.75 -12.15
C SER A 165 10.51 -2.73 -12.43
N SER A 166 11.14 -2.83 -13.59
CA SER A 166 12.29 -1.98 -13.95
C SER A 166 12.11 -1.34 -15.32
N ILE A 167 12.66 -0.14 -15.46
CA ILE A 167 12.66 0.63 -16.70
C ILE A 167 14.04 1.20 -17.01
N LYS A 168 14.44 1.12 -18.28
CA LYS A 168 15.68 1.73 -18.78
C LYS A 168 15.41 3.16 -19.24
N ILE A 169 16.24 4.08 -18.79
CA ILE A 169 16.15 5.50 -19.13
C ILE A 169 16.83 5.77 -20.48
N SER A 170 16.10 6.41 -21.38
CA SER A 170 16.61 6.86 -22.67
C SER A 170 16.95 8.35 -22.65
N ASN A 171 17.86 8.79 -23.52
CA ASN A 171 18.11 10.22 -23.70
C ASN A 171 16.89 10.89 -24.35
N THR A 172 16.57 12.11 -23.96
CA THR A 172 15.58 12.92 -24.67
C THR A 172 16.10 13.27 -26.07
N LYS A 173 15.17 13.46 -27.00
CA LYS A 173 15.51 13.97 -28.33
C LYS A 173 15.72 15.49 -28.26
N PRO A 174 16.69 16.05 -29.00
CA PRO A 174 16.80 17.49 -29.15
C PRO A 174 15.49 18.09 -29.68
N VAL A 175 15.14 19.27 -29.17
CA VAL A 175 13.95 20.01 -29.59
C VAL A 175 14.38 21.12 -30.54
N MET A 176 13.81 21.14 -31.75
CA MET A 176 14.00 22.23 -32.71
C MET A 176 13.14 23.43 -32.30
N ASN A 177 13.77 24.55 -31.96
CA ASN A 177 13.04 25.75 -31.51
C ASN A 177 12.86 26.76 -32.64
N TYR A 178 13.75 26.77 -33.64
CA TYR A 178 13.72 27.70 -34.76
C TYR A 178 14.37 27.08 -35.99
N ILE A 179 13.78 27.34 -37.16
CA ILE A 179 14.37 27.03 -38.46
C ILE A 179 13.92 28.08 -39.49
N ASN A 180 14.87 28.55 -40.28
CA ASN A 180 14.64 29.49 -41.37
C ASN A 180 15.70 29.28 -42.47
N LEU A 181 15.34 29.62 -43.71
CA LEU A 181 16.23 29.58 -44.86
C LEU A 181 16.27 30.98 -45.47
N GLN A 182 17.47 31.48 -45.73
CA GLN A 182 17.66 32.80 -46.33
C GLN A 182 18.62 32.75 -47.53
N PRO A 183 18.35 33.51 -48.61
CA PRO A 183 17.14 34.33 -48.84
C PRO A 183 15.91 33.46 -49.18
N SER A 184 14.69 34.00 -48.97
CA SER A 184 13.43 33.30 -49.26
C SER A 184 13.17 33.08 -50.76
N THR A 185 13.85 33.85 -51.61
CA THR A 185 13.94 33.64 -53.06
C THR A 185 15.40 33.59 -53.46
N ALA A 186 15.83 32.50 -54.09
CA ALA A 186 17.19 32.28 -54.52
C ALA A 186 17.27 32.12 -56.04
N TYR A 187 18.34 32.64 -56.63
CA TYR A 187 18.70 32.53 -58.04
C TYR A 187 19.98 31.69 -58.20
N THR A 188 20.39 31.41 -59.44
CA THR A 188 21.52 30.52 -59.75
C THR A 188 22.87 30.92 -59.12
N ASN A 189 23.02 32.17 -58.70
CA ASN A 189 24.20 32.70 -58.01
C ASN A 189 23.96 33.07 -56.53
N SER A 190 22.80 32.73 -55.97
CA SER A 190 22.48 33.02 -54.57
C SER A 190 23.15 32.02 -53.64
N THR A 191 23.78 32.53 -52.57
CA THR A 191 24.18 31.70 -51.44
C THR A 191 22.98 31.50 -50.53
N ILE A 192 22.65 30.24 -50.25
CA ILE A 192 21.54 29.87 -49.36
C ILE A 192 22.12 29.49 -47.99
N SER A 193 21.58 30.08 -46.94
CA SER A 193 21.93 29.81 -45.54
C SER A 193 20.73 29.26 -44.79
N ALA A 194 20.93 28.14 -44.09
CA ALA A 194 19.99 27.63 -43.09
C ALA A 194 20.34 28.22 -41.73
N ILE A 195 19.37 28.87 -41.09
CA ILE A 195 19.48 29.46 -39.76
C ILE A 195 18.54 28.68 -38.86
N PHE A 196 19.08 27.99 -37.86
CA PHE A 196 18.29 27.19 -36.94
C PHE A 196 18.86 27.23 -35.53
N ASN A 197 18.02 26.93 -34.55
CA ASN A 197 18.45 26.62 -33.19
C ASN A 197 17.69 25.40 -32.68
N PHE A 198 18.34 24.68 -31.76
CA PHE A 198 17.76 23.54 -31.05
C PHE A 198 18.21 23.59 -29.60
N THR A 199 17.46 22.91 -28.73
CA THR A 199 17.82 22.69 -27.33
C THR A 199 17.89 21.20 -27.07
N GLU A 200 18.98 20.75 -26.45
CA GLU A 200 18.99 19.48 -25.72
C GLU A 200 18.68 19.80 -24.26
N ILE A 201 17.78 19.03 -23.65
CA ILE A 201 17.43 19.20 -22.23
C ILE A 201 18.40 18.42 -21.33
N ASP A 202 19.09 17.44 -21.88
CA ASP A 202 20.03 16.59 -21.16
C ASP A 202 21.42 17.23 -21.16
N GLU A 203 22.01 17.44 -19.99
CA GLU A 203 23.43 17.75 -19.91
C GLU A 203 24.22 16.46 -20.12
N SER A 204 24.91 16.35 -21.26
CA SER A 204 25.80 15.22 -21.50
C SER A 204 26.99 15.27 -20.52
N HIS A 205 26.98 14.49 -19.45
CA HIS A 205 28.20 14.15 -18.73
C HIS A 205 28.96 13.07 -19.50
N HIS A 206 29.62 13.48 -20.58
CA HIS A 206 30.76 12.74 -21.11
C HIS A 206 32.00 13.17 -20.33
N SER A 207 32.31 12.41 -19.28
CA SER A 207 33.64 12.38 -18.64
C SER A 207 34.46 11.23 -19.19
#